data_AF-A0A7Y7IL37-F1
#
_entry.id   AF-A0A7Y7IL37-F1
#
_cell.length_a   1.000
_cell.length_b   1.000
_cell.length_c   1.000
_cell.angle_alpha   90.00
_cell.angle_beta   90.00
_cell.angle_gamma   90.00
#
_symmetry.space_group_name_H-M   'P 1'
#
loop_
_entity.id
_entity.type
_entity.pdbx_description
1 polymer ?
#
loop_
_entity_poly.entity_id
_entity_poly.type
_entity_poly.pdbx_seq_one_letter_code
_entity_poly.pdbx_strand_id
1 'polypeptide(L)'
;MVPVAYLILTVGSLQGGSYAVVGAADQAAKVFVLQPDAGAARQAAEAAVALAVTDMGFDPADASLTISCDAGCLTPGTMVRAHVTLRVELPLVGGIPGTRLSAAEVESSAAQKVGRFK
;
A
#
# COMPACT_ATOMS: atom_id res chain seq x y z
N MET A 1 -34.22 -0.42 1.44
CA MET A 1 -33.06 -1.10 2.07
C MET A 1 -31.87 -1.24 1.13
N VAL A 2 -32.07 -1.60 -0.14
CA VAL A 2 -30.97 -1.81 -1.11
C VAL A 2 -29.95 -0.65 -1.18
N PRO A 3 -30.36 0.64 -1.25
CA PRO A 3 -29.38 1.74 -1.33
C PRO A 3 -28.49 1.87 -0.09
N VAL A 4 -29.05 1.64 1.10
CA VAL A 4 -28.31 1.74 2.37
C VAL A 4 -27.35 0.56 2.52
N ALA A 5 -27.77 -0.66 2.15
CA ALA A 5 -26.89 -1.82 2.16
C ALA A 5 -25.68 -1.61 1.22
N TYR A 6 -25.91 -1.05 0.03
CA TYR A 6 -24.84 -0.73 -0.90
C TYR A 6 -23.86 0.31 -0.35
N LEU A 7 -24.37 1.34 0.32
CA LEU A 7 -23.54 2.34 1.00
C LEU A 7 -22.66 1.71 2.08
N ILE A 8 -23.23 0.84 2.93
CA ILE A 8 -22.50 0.16 3.99
C ILE A 8 -21.35 -0.69 3.41
N LEU A 9 -21.61 -1.45 2.35
CA LEU A 9 -20.57 -2.24 1.69
C LEU A 9 -19.46 -1.35 1.13
N THR A 10 -19.82 -0.27 0.45
CA THR A 10 -18.86 0.63 -0.18
C THR A 10 -17.98 1.31 0.87
N VAL A 11 -18.59 1.83 1.93
CA VAL A 11 -17.88 2.47 3.04
C VAL A 11 -17.02 1.46 3.80
N GLY A 12 -17.48 0.21 3.97
CA GLY A 12 -16.68 -0.87 4.55
C GLY A 12 -15.43 -1.18 3.72
N SER A 13 -15.55 -1.27 2.39
CA SER A 13 -14.41 -1.46 1.49
C SER A 13 -13.42 -0.28 1.55
N LEU A 14 -13.90 0.96 1.62
CA LEU A 14 -13.02 2.15 1.77
C LEU A 14 -12.25 2.13 3.08
N GLN A 15 -12.89 1.72 4.18
CA GLN A 15 -12.23 1.57 5.47
C GLN A 15 -11.18 0.46 5.42
N GLY A 16 -11.52 -0.71 4.87
CA GLY A 16 -10.57 -1.81 4.65
C GLY A 16 -9.36 -1.36 3.83
N GLY A 17 -9.58 -0.63 2.74
CA GLY A 17 -8.52 -0.09 1.89
C GLY A 17 -7.61 0.88 2.65
N SER A 18 -8.19 1.75 3.49
CA SER A 18 -7.45 2.70 4.32
C SER A 18 -6.53 1.98 5.31
N TYR A 19 -7.01 0.92 5.96
CA TYR A 19 -6.17 0.10 6.84
C TYR A 19 -5.09 -0.65 6.06
N ALA A 20 -5.41 -1.15 4.87
CA ALA A 20 -4.46 -1.83 3.99
C ALA A 20 -3.29 -0.92 3.63
N VAL A 21 -3.54 0.31 3.15
CA VAL A 21 -2.47 1.23 2.75
C VAL A 21 -1.61 1.71 3.93
N VAL A 22 -2.19 1.87 5.13
CA VAL A 22 -1.44 2.21 6.34
C VAL A 22 -0.46 1.08 6.70
N GLY A 23 -0.94 -0.16 6.75
CA GLY A 23 -0.09 -1.33 7.02
C GLY A 23 0.96 -1.55 5.95
N ALA A 24 0.57 -1.43 4.67
CA ALA A 24 1.45 -1.56 3.52
C ALA A 24 2.59 -0.53 3.55
N ALA A 25 2.29 0.76 3.79
CA ALA A 25 3.31 1.80 3.84
C ALA A 25 4.29 1.58 5.00
N ASP A 26 3.79 1.25 6.20
CA ASP A 26 4.62 0.98 7.37
C ASP A 26 5.55 -0.23 7.16
N GLN A 27 5.01 -1.34 6.65
CA GLN A 27 5.81 -2.53 6.38
C GLN A 27 6.80 -2.31 5.24
N ALA A 28 6.39 -1.66 4.15
CA ALA A 28 7.28 -1.32 3.05
C ALA A 28 8.49 -0.50 3.51
N ALA A 29 8.27 0.54 4.32
CA ALA A 29 9.36 1.36 4.86
C ALA A 29 10.31 0.55 5.76
N LYS A 30 9.76 -0.32 6.61
CA LYS A 30 10.55 -1.17 7.53
C LYS A 30 11.40 -2.19 6.78
N VAL A 31 10.82 -2.94 5.85
CA VAL A 31 11.57 -3.97 5.12
C VAL A 31 12.59 -3.36 4.17
N PHE A 32 12.30 -2.19 3.60
CA PHE A 32 13.20 -1.50 2.67
C PHE A 32 14.56 -1.22 3.33
N VAL A 33 14.58 -0.66 4.54
CA VAL A 33 15.82 -0.28 5.23
C VAL A 33 16.64 -1.47 5.74
N LEU A 34 16.07 -2.68 5.76
CA LEU A 34 16.77 -3.90 6.19
C LEU A 34 17.60 -4.53 5.08
N GLN A 35 17.29 -4.23 3.81
CA GLN A 35 17.94 -4.86 2.68
C GLN A 35 19.36 -4.34 2.42
N PRO A 36 20.22 -5.11 1.73
CA PRO A 36 21.61 -4.75 1.48
C PRO A 36 21.80 -3.74 0.36
N ASP A 37 20.91 -3.72 -0.63
CA ASP A 37 20.99 -2.86 -1.80
C ASP A 37 19.59 -2.38 -2.23
N ALA A 38 19.56 -1.36 -3.09
CA ALA A 38 18.32 -0.68 -3.48
C ALA A 38 17.38 -1.57 -4.30
N GLY A 39 17.92 -2.52 -5.08
CA GLY A 39 17.11 -3.45 -5.87
C GLY A 39 16.38 -4.45 -4.98
N ALA A 40 17.11 -5.10 -4.07
CA ALA A 40 16.55 -5.98 -3.06
C ALA A 40 15.57 -5.23 -2.14
N ALA A 41 15.91 -4.01 -1.71
CA ALA A 41 15.05 -3.14 -0.90
C ALA A 41 13.71 -2.87 -1.58
N ARG A 42 13.75 -2.53 -2.88
CA ARG A 42 12.55 -2.23 -3.65
C ARG A 42 11.67 -3.45 -3.83
N GLN A 43 12.26 -4.60 -4.21
CA GLN A 43 11.53 -5.86 -4.36
C GLN A 43 10.88 -6.31 -3.05
N ALA A 44 11.61 -6.23 -1.93
CA ALA A 44 11.08 -6.57 -0.61
C ALA A 44 9.92 -5.65 -0.20
N ALA A 45 10.03 -4.34 -0.48
CA ALA A 45 8.98 -3.38 -0.19
C ALA A 45 7.74 -3.62 -1.05
N GLU A 46 7.89 -3.90 -2.35
CA GLU A 46 6.78 -4.24 -3.25
C GLU A 46 6.09 -5.54 -2.81
N ALA A 47 6.84 -6.55 -2.41
CA ALA A 47 6.29 -7.79 -1.85
C ALA A 47 5.51 -7.55 -0.55
N ALA A 48 6.02 -6.67 0.33
CA ALA A 48 5.32 -6.29 1.57
C ALA A 48 4.01 -5.54 1.29
N VAL A 49 3.98 -4.64 0.28
CA VAL A 49 2.75 -3.99 -0.15
C VAL A 49 1.75 -5.01 -0.69
N ALA A 50 2.20 -5.89 -1.61
CA ALA A 50 1.34 -6.91 -2.20
C ALA A 50 0.72 -7.81 -1.12
N LEU A 51 1.50 -8.24 -0.14
CA LEU A 51 1.00 -9.04 0.98
C LEU A 51 -0.04 -8.28 1.82
N ALA A 52 0.29 -7.06 2.25
CA ALA A 52 -0.57 -6.26 3.12
C ALA A 52 -1.93 -5.90 2.48
N VAL A 53 -1.96 -5.62 1.17
CA VAL A 53 -3.24 -5.35 0.47
C VAL A 53 -4.03 -6.63 0.21
N THR A 54 -3.36 -7.74 -0.07
CA THR A 54 -4.00 -9.06 -0.26
C THR A 54 -4.65 -9.54 1.04
N ASP A 55 -4.02 -9.31 2.19
CA ASP A 55 -4.58 -9.66 3.51
C ASP A 55 -5.91 -8.97 3.80
N MET A 56 -6.16 -7.80 3.18
CA MET A 56 -7.42 -7.06 3.27
C MET A 56 -8.38 -7.34 2.10
N GLY A 57 -8.04 -8.30 1.23
CA GLY A 57 -8.89 -8.74 0.12
C GLY A 57 -8.81 -7.89 -1.14
N PHE A 58 -7.75 -7.10 -1.32
CA PHE A 58 -7.53 -6.28 -2.51
C PHE A 58 -6.57 -6.93 -3.51
N ASP A 59 -6.74 -6.64 -4.80
CA ASP A 59 -5.81 -7.06 -5.84
C ASP A 59 -4.51 -6.23 -5.74
N PRO A 60 -3.33 -6.85 -5.64
CA PRO A 60 -2.06 -6.11 -5.65
C PRO A 60 -1.85 -5.25 -6.91
N ALA A 61 -2.51 -5.56 -8.03
CA ALA A 61 -2.46 -4.75 -9.25
C ALA A 61 -3.17 -3.38 -9.12
N ASP A 62 -4.01 -3.21 -8.09
CA ASP A 62 -4.65 -1.92 -7.78
C ASP A 62 -3.85 -1.07 -6.79
N ALA A 63 -2.77 -1.62 -6.24
CA ALA A 63 -1.85 -0.91 -5.34
C ALA A 63 -0.64 -0.36 -6.09
N SER A 64 -0.11 0.78 -5.62
CA SER A 64 1.15 1.34 -6.11
C SER A 64 2.05 1.76 -4.95
N LEU A 65 3.37 1.60 -5.11
CA LEU A 65 4.37 2.00 -4.13
C LEU A 65 5.33 3.04 -4.71
N THR A 66 5.50 4.15 -4.03
CA THR A 66 6.55 5.13 -4.30
C THR A 66 7.50 5.22 -3.11
N ILE A 67 8.81 5.12 -3.38
CA ILE A 67 9.85 5.30 -2.36
C ILE A 67 10.53 6.65 -2.60
N SER A 68 10.61 7.46 -1.56
CA SER A 68 11.31 8.75 -1.58
C SER A 68 12.26 8.87 -0.40
N CYS A 69 13.37 9.59 -0.58
CA CYS A 69 14.42 9.69 0.42
C CYS A 69 15.01 11.11 0.36
N ASP A 70 15.34 11.69 1.52
CA ASP A 70 15.92 13.04 1.58
C ASP A 70 17.34 13.07 0.96
N ALA A 71 18.07 11.96 1.08
CA ALA A 71 19.37 11.71 0.48
C ALA A 71 19.45 10.21 0.08
N GLY A 72 20.63 9.59 0.09
CA GLY A 72 20.76 8.16 -0.26
C GLY A 72 19.83 7.26 0.57
N CYS A 73 18.99 6.48 -0.12
CA CYS A 73 17.93 5.66 0.50
C CYS A 73 18.43 4.54 1.42
N LEU A 74 19.71 4.17 1.32
CA LEU A 74 20.34 3.18 2.20
C LEU A 74 21.56 3.78 2.92
N THR A 75 21.65 5.11 2.97
CA THR A 75 22.71 5.80 3.71
C THR A 75 22.35 5.83 5.19
N PRO A 76 23.23 5.36 6.09
CA PRO A 76 22.96 5.37 7.53
C PRO A 76 22.53 6.74 8.06
N GLY A 77 21.40 6.77 8.78
CA GLY A 77 20.86 7.98 9.39
C GLY A 77 19.96 8.84 8.49
N THR A 78 19.78 8.50 7.22
CA THR A 78 18.76 9.14 6.35
C THR A 78 17.37 8.59 6.63
N MET A 79 16.35 9.29 6.14
CA MET A 79 14.95 8.88 6.19
C MET A 79 14.51 8.35 4.83
N VAL A 80 13.87 7.19 4.83
CA VAL A 80 13.16 6.62 3.68
C VAL A 80 11.68 6.74 3.95
N ARG A 81 10.91 7.25 2.98
CA ARG A 81 9.45 7.34 3.02
C ARG A 81 8.86 6.42 1.97
N ALA A 82 8.02 5.49 2.40
CA ALA A 82 7.17 4.68 1.56
C ALA A 82 5.79 5.36 1.48
N HIS A 83 5.32 5.57 0.25
CA HIS A 83 3.99 6.09 -0.04
C HIS A 83 3.25 5.05 -0.85
N VAL A 84 2.08 4.63 -0.35
CA VAL A 84 1.28 3.58 -0.96
C VAL A 84 -0.08 4.16 -1.32
N THR A 85 -0.51 3.93 -2.55
CA THR A 85 -1.88 4.21 -2.99
C THR A 85 -2.59 2.90 -3.34
N LEU A 86 -3.90 2.88 -3.19
CA LEU A 86 -4.75 1.73 -3.52
C LEU A 86 -6.06 2.23 -4.12
N ARG A 87 -6.40 1.73 -5.32
CA ARG A 87 -7.71 1.95 -5.92
C ARG A 87 -8.71 0.96 -5.30
N VAL A 88 -9.74 1.49 -4.64
CA VAL A 88 -10.81 0.68 -4.04
C VAL A 88 -11.93 0.54 -5.07
N GLU A 89 -12.19 -0.68 -5.51
CA GLU A 89 -13.30 -0.96 -6.45
C GLU A 89 -14.67 -0.85 -5.79
N LEU A 90 -15.69 -0.56 -6.59
CA LEU A 90 -17.07 -0.61 -6.12
C LEU A 90 -17.47 -2.04 -5.71
N PRO A 91 -18.31 -2.23 -4.68
CA PRO A 91 -18.83 -3.55 -4.36
C PRO A 91 -19.65 -4.12 -5.52
N LEU A 92 -19.50 -5.43 -5.74
CA LEU A 92 -20.30 -6.23 -6.69
C LEU A 92 -20.09 -5.92 -8.19
N VAL A 93 -19.06 -5.15 -8.58
CA VAL A 93 -18.75 -4.86 -10.01
C VAL A 93 -17.63 -5.72 -10.61
N GLY A 94 -16.75 -6.31 -9.80
CA GLY A 94 -15.55 -7.03 -10.28
C GLY A 94 -15.81 -8.28 -11.14
N GLY A 95 -17.04 -8.79 -11.17
CA GLY A 95 -17.44 -9.89 -12.04
C GLY A 95 -17.89 -9.49 -13.45
N ILE A 96 -17.96 -8.18 -13.75
CA ILE A 96 -18.44 -7.67 -15.03
C ILE A 96 -17.24 -7.52 -15.99
N PRO A 97 -17.17 -8.29 -17.10
CA PRO A 97 -16.05 -8.20 -18.04
C PRO A 97 -15.90 -6.80 -18.63
N GLY A 98 -14.69 -6.23 -18.55
CA GLY A 98 -14.36 -4.94 -19.15
C GLY A 98 -14.66 -3.71 -18.29
N THR A 99 -15.12 -3.87 -17.04
CA THR A 99 -15.33 -2.75 -16.11
C THR A 99 -14.32 -2.76 -14.97
N ARG A 100 -13.69 -1.61 -14.71
CA ARG A 100 -12.90 -1.33 -13.50
C ARG A 100 -13.40 -0.03 -12.89
N LEU A 101 -14.50 -0.10 -12.14
CA LEU A 101 -15.11 1.06 -11.52
C LEU A 101 -14.58 1.19 -10.09
N SER A 102 -13.89 2.30 -9.82
CA SER A 102 -13.37 2.61 -8.49
C SER A 102 -14.33 3.53 -7.73
N ALA A 103 -14.53 3.25 -6.44
CA ALA A 103 -15.25 4.11 -5.53
C ALA A 103 -14.39 5.31 -5.11
N ALA A 104 -13.12 5.06 -4.80
CA ALA A 104 -12.12 6.08 -4.48
C ALA A 104 -10.71 5.48 -4.55
N GLU A 105 -9.70 6.36 -4.54
CA GLU A 105 -8.33 6.02 -4.21
C GLU A 105 -8.05 6.38 -2.75
N VAL A 106 -7.41 5.47 -2.01
CA VAL A 106 -6.94 5.71 -0.64
C VAL A 106 -5.42 5.63 -0.62
N GLU A 107 -4.80 6.42 0.25
CA GLU A 107 -3.35 6.53 0.31
C GLU A 107 -2.83 6.62 1.74
N SER A 108 -1.57 6.24 1.92
CA SER A 108 -0.84 6.46 3.17
C SER A 108 0.64 6.65 2.91
N SER A 109 1.34 7.20 3.89
CA SER A 109 2.80 7.25 3.87
C SER A 109 3.38 6.96 5.25
N ALA A 110 4.50 6.25 5.26
CA ALA A 110 5.26 5.95 6.46
C ALA A 110 6.75 6.21 6.20
N ALA A 111 7.48 6.61 7.24
CA ALA A 111 8.90 6.90 7.14
C ALA A 111 9.70 6.07 8.14
N GLN A 112 10.82 5.53 7.69
CA GLN A 112 11.74 4.73 8.50
C GLN A 112 13.16 5.29 8.38
N LYS A 113 13.85 5.39 9.51
CA LYS A 113 15.25 5.79 9.56
C LYS A 113 16.15 4.61 9.21
N VAL A 114 17.15 4.84 8.35
CA VAL A 114 18.17 3.82 8.04
C VAL A 114 19.07 3.64 9.26
N GLY A 115 19.17 2.39 9.75
CA GLY A 115 19.98 2.04 10.90
C GLY A 115 21.47 2.34 10.68
N ARG A 116 22.18 2.69 11.75
CA ARG A 116 23.65 2.89 11.74
C ARG A 116 24.44 1.61 12.01
N PHE A 117 23.78 0.58 12.51
CA PHE A 117 24.38 -0.69 12.89
C PHE A 117 23.61 -1.79 12.16
N LYS A 118 24.34 -2.67 11.48
CA LYS A 118 23.83 -3.89 10.85
C LYS A 118 24.31 -5.09 11.64
#